data_AF-A0A4D6XVJ2-F1
#
_entry.id   AF-A0A4D6XVJ2-F1
#
_cell.length_a   1.000
_cell.length_b   1.000
_cell.length_c   1.000
_cell.angle_alpha   90.00
_cell.angle_beta   90.00
_cell.angle_gamma   90.00
#
_symmetry.space_group_name_H-M   'P 1'
#
loop_
_entity.id
_entity.type
_entity.pdbx_description
1 polymer ?
#
loop_
_entity_poly.entity_id
_entity_poly.type
_entity_poly.pdbx_seq_one_letter_code
_entity_poly.pdbx_strand_id
1 'polypeptide(L)'
;MLHTLMKSPYFIDLDTMFLMVDLNDDIIMLQDGVIFAVDENFVLTYKSYINIIYILKEDLEARGLKNINSSFKVINYIQFVQLTFKHTTQMNW
;
A
#
# COMPACT_ATOMS: atom_id res chain seq x y z
N MET A 1 13.27 1.43 3.24
CA MET A 1 12.98 0.36 2.27
C MET A 1 11.57 0.57 1.75
N LEU A 2 11.34 0.29 0.47
CA LEU A 2 10.00 0.33 -0.11
C LEU A 2 9.40 -1.08 -0.10
N HIS A 3 8.34 -1.29 0.65
CA HIS A 3 7.56 -2.53 0.57
C HIS A 3 6.48 -2.38 -0.51
N THR A 4 6.36 -3.37 -1.39
CA THR A 4 5.35 -3.35 -2.45
C THR A 4 4.43 -4.55 -2.33
N LEU A 5 3.14 -4.31 -2.10
CA LEU A 5 2.10 -5.33 -2.11
C LEU A 5 1.38 -5.30 -3.46
N MET A 6 1.53 -6.38 -4.23
CA MET A 6 0.87 -6.52 -5.54
C MET A 6 -0.36 -7.43 -5.49
N LYS A 7 -0.37 -8.39 -4.55
CA LYS A 7 -1.44 -9.37 -4.42
C LYS A 7 -2.54 -8.85 -3.50
N SER A 8 -3.73 -9.40 -3.69
CA SER A 8 -4.84 -9.13 -2.79
C SER A 8 -4.47 -9.48 -1.34
N PRO A 9 -4.81 -8.61 -0.37
CA PRO A 9 -4.51 -8.79 1.05
C PRO A 9 -5.12 -10.08 1.63
N TYR A 10 -6.13 -10.67 0.98
CA TYR A 10 -6.73 -11.93 1.40
C TYR A 10 -5.85 -13.17 1.13
N PHE A 11 -4.80 -13.04 0.31
CA PHE A 11 -3.92 -14.15 -0.07
C PHE A 11 -2.48 -13.99 0.44
N ILE A 12 -2.27 -13.10 1.42
CA ILE A 12 -0.96 -12.83 1.98
C ILE A 12 -1.02 -12.75 3.51
N ASP A 13 0.09 -13.12 4.15
CA ASP A 13 0.30 -12.88 5.58
C ASP A 13 0.69 -11.42 5.81
N LEU A 14 -0.34 -10.57 6.02
CA LEU A 14 -0.15 -9.15 6.31
C LEU A 14 0.54 -8.91 7.66
N ASP A 15 0.34 -9.77 8.65
CA ASP A 15 0.94 -9.59 9.98
C ASP A 15 2.45 -9.70 9.90
N THR A 16 2.96 -10.74 9.23
CA THR A 16 4.39 -10.87 8.96
C THR A 16 4.91 -9.69 8.13
N MET A 17 4.12 -9.20 7.17
CA MET A 17 4.49 -8.02 6.39
C MET A 17 4.67 -6.77 7.25
N PHE A 18 3.69 -6.42 8.07
CA PHE A 18 3.76 -5.23 8.92
C PHE A 18 4.79 -5.36 10.05
N LEU A 19 5.13 -6.58 10.48
CA LEU A 19 6.24 -6.83 11.41
C LEU A 19 7.62 -6.53 10.82
N MET A 20 7.76 -6.56 9.49
CA MET A 20 9.04 -6.25 8.80
C MET A 20 9.18 -4.78 8.40
N VAL A 21 8.23 -3.92 8.81
CA VAL A 21 8.21 -2.49 8.46
C VAL A 21 8.88 -1.67 9.56
N ASP A 22 9.92 -0.93 9.20
CA ASP A 22 10.62 0.01 10.09
C ASP A 22 10.08 1.45 9.98
N LEU A 23 10.49 2.33 10.91
CA LEU A 23 10.05 3.73 10.99
C LEU A 23 10.36 4.57 9.73
N ASN A 24 11.36 4.18 8.95
CA ASN A 24 11.79 4.91 7.74
C ASN A 24 11.27 4.28 6.45
N ASP A 25 10.46 3.22 6.56
CA ASP A 25 9.94 2.50 5.42
C ASP A 25 8.64 3.12 4.92
N ASP A 26 8.37 2.91 3.63
CA ASP A 26 7.08 3.20 3.03
C ASP A 26 6.52 1.92 2.41
N ILE A 27 5.20 1.87 2.30
CA ILE A 27 4.47 0.75 1.72
C ILE A 27 3.66 1.28 0.54
N ILE A 28 3.75 0.63 -0.62
CA ILE A 28 2.86 0.91 -1.75
C ILE A 28 2.01 -0.33 -2.05
N MET A 29 0.70 -0.09 -2.14
CA MET A 29 -0.28 -1.05 -2.61
C MET A 29 -0.56 -0.76 -4.10
N LEU A 30 -0.36 -1.77 -4.95
CA LEU A 30 -0.63 -1.71 -6.38
C LEU A 30 -1.23 -3.04 -6.84
N GLN A 31 -1.70 -3.10 -8.08
CA GLN A 31 -2.46 -4.23 -8.62
C GLN A 31 -3.59 -4.60 -7.65
N ASP A 32 -3.71 -5.87 -7.27
CA ASP A 32 -4.77 -6.32 -6.35
C ASP A 32 -4.51 -5.91 -4.91
N GLY A 33 -3.30 -5.46 -4.58
CA GLY A 33 -2.96 -4.91 -3.26
C GLY A 33 -3.82 -3.70 -2.88
N VAL A 34 -4.33 -2.93 -3.86
CA VAL A 34 -5.17 -1.76 -3.59
C VAL A 34 -6.50 -2.10 -2.90
N ILE A 35 -6.92 -3.38 -2.91
CA ILE A 35 -8.10 -3.87 -2.17
C ILE A 35 -7.97 -3.60 -0.68
N PHE A 36 -6.73 -3.55 -0.15
CA PHE A 36 -6.45 -3.20 1.24
C PHE A 36 -7.09 -1.87 1.67
N ALA A 37 -7.12 -0.88 0.76
CA ALA A 37 -7.61 0.46 1.08
C ALA A 37 -9.14 0.58 1.14
N VAL A 38 -9.86 -0.49 0.74
CA VAL A 38 -11.32 -0.53 0.65
C VAL A 38 -11.95 -1.35 1.77
N ASP A 39 -11.26 -2.39 2.26
CA ASP A 39 -11.77 -3.21 3.36
C ASP A 39 -11.51 -2.53 4.71
N GLU A 40 -12.58 -2.06 5.34
CA GLU A 40 -12.51 -1.39 6.64
C GLU A 40 -11.83 -2.23 7.73
N ASN A 41 -11.90 -3.56 7.67
CA ASN A 41 -11.25 -4.42 8.67
C ASN A 41 -9.72 -4.30 8.57
N PHE A 42 -9.16 -4.29 7.35
CA PHE A 42 -7.72 -4.10 7.16
C PHE A 42 -7.30 -2.69 7.59
N VAL A 43 -8.06 -1.67 7.20
CA VAL A 43 -7.78 -0.28 7.57
C VAL A 43 -7.80 -0.09 9.09
N LEU A 44 -8.75 -0.71 9.79
CA LEU A 44 -8.84 -0.65 11.25
C LEU A 44 -7.71 -1.41 11.93
N THR A 45 -7.40 -2.62 11.45
CA THR A 45 -6.36 -3.50 12.02
C THR A 45 -4.98 -2.85 11.93
N TYR A 46 -4.66 -2.25 10.79
CA TYR A 46 -3.33 -1.68 10.51
C TYR A 46 -3.31 -0.15 10.55
N LYS A 47 -4.21 0.46 11.32
CA LYS A 47 -4.41 1.92 11.36
C LYS A 47 -3.13 2.70 11.69
N SER A 48 -2.24 2.14 12.51
CA SER A 48 -0.95 2.75 12.88
C SER A 48 -0.02 2.97 11.70
N TYR A 49 -0.16 2.20 10.63
CA TYR A 49 0.71 2.25 9.45
C TYR A 49 0.14 3.11 8.32
N ILE A 50 -1.11 3.60 8.41
CA ILE A 50 -1.80 4.31 7.31
C ILE A 50 -0.96 5.48 6.76
N ASN A 51 -0.25 6.21 7.62
CA ASN A 51 0.52 7.39 7.21
C ASN A 51 1.70 7.08 6.27
N ILE A 52 2.15 5.82 6.22
CA ILE A 52 3.25 5.37 5.35
C ILE A 52 2.75 4.48 4.20
N ILE A 53 1.43 4.28 4.09
CA ILE A 53 0.82 3.51 3.00
C ILE A 53 0.39 4.43 1.86
N TYR A 54 0.87 4.10 0.66
CA TYR A 54 0.51 4.71 -0.61
C TYR A 54 -0.34 3.75 -1.42
N ILE A 55 -1.35 4.25 -2.10
CA ILE A 55 -2.22 3.45 -2.97
C ILE A 55 -2.10 3.96 -4.39
N LEU A 56 -1.84 3.05 -5.33
CA LEU A 56 -1.74 3.42 -6.74
C LEU A 56 -3.12 3.74 -7.31
N LYS A 57 -3.28 4.97 -7.77
CA LYS A 57 -4.53 5.55 -8.28
C LYS A 57 -5.07 4.76 -9.48
N GLU A 58 -4.20 4.46 -10.43
CA GLU A 58 -4.56 3.80 -11.68
C GLU A 58 -5.14 2.40 -11.43
N ASP A 59 -4.65 1.69 -10.43
CA ASP A 59 -5.15 0.36 -10.05
C ASP A 59 -6.47 0.40 -9.28
N LEU A 60 -6.71 1.46 -8.48
CA LEU A 60 -8.04 1.72 -7.90
C LEU A 60 -9.07 1.98 -8.99
N GLU A 61 -8.74 2.85 -9.94
CA GLU A 61 -9.61 3.22 -11.04
C GLU A 61 -9.92 2.02 -11.94
N ALA A 62 -8.90 1.21 -12.28
CA ALA A 62 -9.07 -0.01 -13.06
C ALA A 62 -10.03 -1.03 -12.42
N ARG A 63 -10.06 -1.09 -11.09
CA ARG A 63 -10.96 -1.98 -10.31
C ARG A 63 -12.29 -1.33 -9.93
N GLY A 64 -12.52 -0.07 -10.31
CA GLY A 64 -13.74 0.66 -9.96
C GLY A 64 -13.87 1.01 -8.47
N LEU A 65 -12.77 1.02 -7.72
CA LEU A 65 -12.74 1.24 -6.28
C LEU A 65 -12.67 2.74 -5.98
N LYS A 66 -13.84 3.38 -5.84
CA LYS A 66 -13.95 4.85 -5.72
C LYS A 66 -14.06 5.36 -4.28
N ASN A 67 -14.48 4.50 -3.35
CA ASN A 67 -14.72 4.86 -1.95
C ASN A 67 -13.64 4.25 -1.07
N ILE A 68 -12.53 4.97 -0.93
CA ILE A 68 -11.45 4.57 -0.01
C ILE A 68 -11.36 5.54 1.16
N ASN A 69 -10.78 5.08 2.26
CA ASN A 69 -10.54 5.93 3.41
C ASN A 69 -9.68 7.14 3.01
N SER A 70 -10.14 8.36 3.30
CA SER A 70 -9.45 9.62 2.94
C SER A 70 -8.09 9.80 3.61
N SER A 71 -7.74 8.94 4.57
CA SER A 71 -6.46 8.94 5.26
C SER A 71 -5.32 8.36 4.40
N PHE A 72 -5.63 7.61 3.34
CA PHE A 72 -4.62 7.03 2.46
C PHE A 72 -4.02 8.07 1.51
N LYS A 73 -2.71 7.95 1.25
CA LYS A 73 -2.02 8.73 0.23
C LYS A 73 -2.20 8.07 -1.13
N VAL A 74 -3.12 8.60 -1.94
CA VAL A 74 -3.31 8.13 -3.32
C VAL A 74 -2.28 8.78 -4.22
N ILE A 75 -1.53 7.97 -4.98
CA ILE A 75 -0.45 8.44 -5.85
C ILE A 75 -0.58 7.88 -7.26
N ASN A 76 0.01 8.56 -8.24
CA ASN A 76 0.11 8.08 -9.62
C ASN A 76 1.46 7.40 -9.92
N TYR A 77 1.63 6.89 -11.13
CA TYR A 77 2.91 6.26 -11.54
C TYR A 77 4.14 7.17 -11.43
N ILE A 78 4.02 8.47 -11.69
CA ILE A 78 5.15 9.41 -11.59
C ILE A 78 5.61 9.50 -10.13
N GLN A 79 4.67 9.60 -9.20
CA GLN A 79 4.95 9.63 -7.76
C GLN A 79 5.44 8.28 -7.25
N PHE A 80 4.97 7.16 -7.81
CA PHE A 80 5.54 5.85 -7.52
C PHE A 80 7.01 5.77 -7.94
N VAL A 81 7.37 6.27 -9.13
CA VAL A 81 8.78 6.37 -9.54
C VAL A 81 9.58 7.26 -8.58
N GLN A 82 9.02 8.37 -8.09
CA GLN A 82 9.69 9.17 -7.06
C GLN A 82 9.89 8.41 -5.74
N LEU A 83 8.93 7.56 -5.38
CA LEU A 83 9.01 6.71 -4.19
C LEU A 83 10.13 5.67 -4.33
N THR A 84 10.33 5.10 -5.53
CA THR A 84 11.45 4.18 -5.77
C THR A 84 12.81 4.89 -5.74
N PHE A 85 12.89 6.18 -6.08
CA PHE A 85 14.11 6.98 -5.87
C PHE A 85 14.38 7.27 -4.38
N LYS A 86 13.34 7.42 -3.56
CA LYS A 86 13.47 7.68 -2.12
C LYS A 86 14.11 6.50 -1.37
N HIS A 87 13.87 5.27 -1.83
CA HIS A 87 14.31 4.05 -1.14
C HIS A 87 15.36 3.29 -1.95
N THR A 88 16.51 3.01 -1.34
CA THR A 88 17.60 2.28 -2.01
C THR A 88 17.35 0.77 -2.15
N THR A 89 16.37 0.24 -1.41
CA THR A 89 15.99 -1.18 -1.41
C THR A 89 14.48 -1.34 -1.51
N GLN A 90 14.06 -2.47 -2.09
CA GLN A 90 12.66 -2.84 -2.26
C GLN A 90 12.42 -4.26 -1.76
N MET A 91 11.25 -4.49 -1.15
CA MET A 91 10.77 -5.81 -0.74
C MET A 91 9.39 -6.06 -1.34
N ASN A 92 9.26 -7.15 -2.09
CA ASN A 92 8.03 -7.51 -2.79
C ASN A 92 7.25 -8.57 -2.01
N TRP A 93 5.95 -8.35 -1.90
CA TRP A 93 4.99 -9.16 -1.16
C TRP A 93 3.92 -9.76 -2.09
#